data_AF-A0A9E1V2U0-F1
#
_entry.id   AF-A0A9E1V2U0-F1
#
_cell.length_a   1.000
_cell.length_b   1.000
_cell.length_c   1.000
_cell.angle_alpha   90.00
_cell.angle_beta   90.00
_cell.angle_gamma   90.00
#
_symmetry.space_group_name_H-M   'P 1'
#
loop_
_entity.id
_entity.type
_entity.pdbx_description
1 polymer ?
#
loop_
_entity_poly.entity_id
_entity_poly.type
_entity_poly.pdbx_seq_one_letter_code
_entity_poly.pdbx_strand_id
1 'polypeptide(L)'
;GPEVVAGSTRMKAGTAEKMVLNMLTTAAMVRSGRVAGNMMTHMNVSCEKLRYRAAGIIMRRLGISAEDAAQRLADAGDNLAVALGLSPCDVQKKEETCPTK
;
A
#
# COMPACT_ATOMS: atom_id res chain seq x y z
N GLY A 1 0.79 5.31 31.52
CA GLY A 1 0.02 5.86 32.65
C GLY A 1 -1.04 4.86 33.08
N PRO A 2 -1.57 4.95 34.32
CA PRO A 2 -2.52 3.97 34.86
C PRO A 2 -3.75 3.86 33.96
N GLU A 3 -4.22 2.64 33.74
CA GLU A 3 -5.43 2.39 32.94
C GLU A 3 -6.68 2.87 33.68
N VAL A 4 -7.74 3.21 32.92
CA VAL A 4 -9.03 3.63 33.51
C VAL A 4 -9.63 2.50 34.34
N VAL A 5 -9.52 1.27 33.84
CA VAL A 5 -9.78 0.05 34.61
C VAL A 5 -8.45 -0.51 35.06
N ALA A 6 -8.21 -0.54 36.37
CA ALA A 6 -6.96 -1.03 36.94
C ALA A 6 -6.63 -2.45 36.42
N GLY A 7 -5.46 -2.60 35.81
CA GLY A 7 -4.99 -3.87 35.24
C GLY A 7 -5.49 -4.21 33.82
N SER A 8 -6.41 -3.45 33.23
CA SER A 8 -6.95 -3.73 31.89
C SER A 8 -6.03 -3.17 30.77
N THR A 9 -4.88 -3.80 30.58
CA THR A 9 -3.84 -3.38 29.61
C THR A 9 -4.29 -3.41 28.15
N ARG A 10 -5.39 -4.09 27.81
CA ARG A 10 -5.99 -4.05 26.46
C ARG A 10 -6.47 -2.66 26.02
N MET A 11 -6.49 -1.67 26.92
CA MET A 11 -6.96 -0.30 26.67
C MET A 11 -5.83 0.59 26.12
N LYS A 12 -5.24 1.49 26.92
CA LYS A 12 -4.24 2.44 26.42
C LYS A 12 -2.96 1.73 26.00
N ALA A 13 -2.46 0.79 26.81
CA ALA A 13 -1.27 0.04 26.47
C ALA A 13 -1.45 -0.77 25.18
N GLY A 14 -2.55 -1.51 25.01
CA GLY A 14 -2.83 -2.26 23.79
C GLY A 14 -3.01 -1.36 22.55
N THR A 15 -3.61 -0.17 22.72
CA THR A 15 -3.72 0.80 21.62
C THR A 15 -2.34 1.36 21.24
N ALA A 16 -1.49 1.67 22.23
CA ALA A 16 -0.12 2.12 22.00
C ALA A 16 0.70 1.05 21.28
N GLU A 17 0.61 -0.21 21.71
CA GLU A 17 1.29 -1.34 21.07
C GLU A 17 0.87 -1.51 19.61
N LYS A 18 -0.44 -1.45 19.32
CA LYS A 18 -0.94 -1.51 17.93
C LYS A 18 -0.39 -0.37 17.08
N MET A 19 -0.33 0.85 17.62
CA MET A 19 0.23 2.00 16.88
C MET A 19 1.71 1.78 16.57
N VAL A 20 2.50 1.35 17.55
CA VAL A 20 3.93 1.08 17.37
C VAL A 20 4.15 -0.04 16.35
N LEU A 21 3.41 -1.15 16.45
CA LEU A 21 3.49 -2.25 15.49
C LEU A 21 3.10 -1.82 14.07
N ASN A 22 2.05 -1.01 13.92
CA ASN A 22 1.66 -0.46 12.63
C ASN A 22 2.74 0.46 12.06
N MET A 23 3.40 1.28 12.88
CA MET A 23 4.49 2.15 12.44
C MET A 23 5.70 1.34 11.97
N LEU A 24 6.15 0.36 12.76
CA LEU A 24 7.30 -0.48 12.43
C LEU A 24 7.07 -1.29 11.15
N THR A 25 5.92 -1.97 11.04
CA THR A 25 5.60 -2.79 9.87
C THR A 25 5.41 -1.93 8.61
N THR A 26 4.74 -0.79 8.72
CA THR A 26 4.58 0.14 7.58
C THR A 26 5.93 0.69 7.14
N ALA A 27 6.78 1.15 8.06
CA ALA A 27 8.10 1.67 7.73
C ALA A 27 8.98 0.61 7.03
N ALA A 28 8.94 -0.65 7.50
CA ALA A 28 9.64 -1.76 6.85
C ALA A 28 9.12 -2.05 5.44
N MET A 29 7.80 -1.97 5.22
CA MET A 29 7.19 -2.17 3.90
C MET A 29 7.52 -1.03 2.93
N VAL A 30 7.59 0.22 3.41
CA VAL A 30 8.05 1.36 2.60
C VAL A 30 9.51 1.18 2.20
N ARG A 31 10.38 0.84 3.15
CA ARG A 31 11.82 0.63 2.89
C ARG A 31 12.11 -0.56 1.97
N SER A 32 11.23 -1.56 1.94
CA SER A 32 11.35 -2.71 1.04
C SER A 32 10.72 -2.48 -0.34
N GLY A 33 10.28 -1.26 -0.66
CA GLY A 33 9.78 -0.91 -1.98
C GLY A 33 8.34 -1.34 -2.26
N ARG A 34 7.59 -1.78 -1.24
CA ARG A 34 6.21 -2.25 -1.41
C ARG A 34 5.17 -1.13 -1.45
N VAL A 35 5.63 0.11 -1.32
CA VAL A 35 4.86 1.34 -1.34
C VAL A 35 5.57 2.34 -2.27
N ALA A 36 4.83 2.96 -3.18
CA ALA A 36 5.33 4.02 -4.04
C ALA A 36 4.59 5.33 -3.70
N GLY A 37 5.31 6.31 -3.15
CA GLY A 37 4.72 7.51 -2.57
C GLY A 37 3.75 7.15 -1.45
N ASN A 38 2.46 7.45 -1.62
CA ASN A 38 1.38 7.10 -0.68
C ASN A 38 0.50 5.93 -1.16
N MET A 39 0.91 5.22 -2.22
CA MET A 39 0.15 4.11 -2.80
C MET A 39 0.79 2.75 -2.52
N MET A 40 -0.03 1.80 -2.06
CA MET A 40 0.39 0.41 -1.84
C MET A 40 0.42 -0.34 -3.17
N THR A 41 1.61 -0.69 -3.64
CA THR A 41 1.81 -1.30 -4.97
C THR A 41 1.81 -2.84 -4.93
N HIS A 42 2.07 -3.43 -3.75
CA HIS A 42 2.08 -4.89 -3.55
C HIS A 42 0.93 -5.34 -2.64
N MET A 43 -0.30 -5.19 -3.12
CA MET A 43 -1.49 -5.70 -2.43
C MET A 43 -1.94 -7.04 -3.01
N ASN A 44 -2.41 -7.94 -2.15
CA ASN A 44 -3.08 -9.16 -2.58
C ASN A 44 -4.53 -8.84 -2.97
N VAL A 45 -4.88 -9.03 -4.23
CA VAL A 45 -6.20 -8.71 -4.77
C VAL A 45 -7.10 -9.96 -4.67
N SER A 46 -7.66 -10.18 -3.48
CA SER A 46 -8.45 -11.38 -3.18
C SER A 46 -9.96 -11.22 -3.31
N CYS A 47 -10.46 -9.99 -3.44
CA CYS A 47 -11.89 -9.73 -3.54
C CYS A 47 -12.20 -8.53 -4.44
N GLU A 48 -13.45 -8.39 -4.83
CA GLU A 48 -13.92 -7.34 -5.75
C GLU A 48 -13.62 -5.92 -5.25
N LYS A 49 -13.77 -5.66 -3.95
CA LYS A 49 -13.37 -4.38 -3.32
C LYS A 49 -11.89 -4.06 -3.57
N LEU A 50 -11.04 -5.07 -3.48
CA LEU A 50 -9.60 -4.91 -3.69
C LEU A 50 -9.26 -4.80 -5.17
N ARG A 51 -10.02 -5.45 -6.07
CA ARG A 51 -9.91 -5.24 -7.53
C ARG A 51 -10.23 -3.80 -7.91
N TYR A 52 -11.34 -3.26 -7.40
CA TYR A 52 -11.72 -1.87 -7.61
C TYR A 52 -10.65 -0.90 -7.10
N ARG A 53 -10.10 -1.17 -5.90
CA ARG A 53 -8.99 -0.37 -5.35
C ARG A 53 -7.73 -0.45 -6.22
N ALA A 54 -7.37 -1.63 -6.69
CA ALA A 54 -6.20 -1.85 -7.56
C ALA A 54 -6.36 -1.13 -8.90
N ALA A 55 -7.52 -1.25 -9.56
CA ALA A 55 -7.83 -0.49 -10.78
C ALA A 55 -7.71 1.02 -10.54
N GLY A 56 -8.25 1.54 -9.43
CA GLY A 56 -8.12 2.96 -9.08
C GLY A 56 -6.66 3.41 -8.81
N ILE A 57 -5.78 2.52 -8.35
CA ILE A 57 -4.34 2.81 -8.22
C ILE A 57 -3.71 2.90 -9.62
N ILE A 58 -4.02 1.96 -10.52
CA ILE A 58 -3.52 1.93 -11.90
C ILE A 58 -3.95 3.19 -12.66
N MET A 59 -5.24 3.54 -12.60
CA MET A 59 -5.79 4.76 -13.19
C MET A 59 -5.03 6.00 -12.71
N ARG A 60 -4.86 6.17 -11.40
CA ARG A 60 -4.16 7.35 -10.84
C ARG A 60 -2.69 7.40 -11.23
N ARG A 61 -2.03 6.25 -11.37
CA ARG A 61 -0.60 6.21 -11.68
C ARG A 61 -0.30 6.44 -13.17
N LEU A 62 -1.21 6.02 -14.05
CA LEU A 62 -0.99 6.01 -15.50
C LEU A 62 -1.88 7.01 -16.27
N GLY A 63 -2.92 7.55 -15.63
CA GLY A 63 -3.87 8.47 -16.27
C GLY A 63 -4.80 7.80 -17.28
N ILE A 64 -5.05 6.49 -17.16
CA ILE A 64 -5.89 5.71 -18.08
C ILE A 64 -7.34 5.56 -17.58
N SER A 65 -8.23 5.14 -18.48
CA SER A 65 -9.65 4.88 -18.16
C SER A 65 -9.81 3.72 -17.17
N ALA A 66 -11.00 3.65 -16.55
CA ALA A 66 -11.32 2.56 -15.62
C ALA A 66 -11.37 1.20 -16.31
N GLU A 67 -11.87 1.16 -17.55
CA GLU A 67 -11.95 -0.06 -18.37
C GLU A 67 -10.54 -0.56 -18.70
N ASP A 68 -9.65 0.32 -19.17
CA ASP A 68 -8.27 -0.05 -19.50
C ASP A 68 -7.49 -0.50 -18.27
N ALA A 69 -7.72 0.14 -17.12
CA ALA A 69 -7.10 -0.25 -15.86
C ALA A 69 -7.57 -1.63 -15.36
N ALA A 70 -8.86 -1.92 -15.50
CA ALA A 70 -9.42 -3.23 -15.15
C ALA A 70 -8.89 -4.32 -16.08
N GLN A 71 -8.85 -4.06 -17.39
CA GLN A 71 -8.30 -5.01 -18.37
C GLN A 71 -6.83 -5.30 -18.09
N ARG A 72 -6.02 -4.26 -17.85
CA ARG A 72 -4.59 -4.41 -17.55
C ARG A 72 -4.33 -5.17 -16.24
N LEU A 73 -5.19 -5.02 -15.25
CA LEU A 73 -5.12 -5.79 -14.01
C LEU A 73 -5.49 -7.27 -14.25
N ALA A 74 -6.48 -7.54 -15.10
CA ALA A 74 -6.88 -8.89 -15.48
C ALA A 74 -5.76 -9.59 -16.28
N ASP A 75 -5.13 -8.89 -17.23
CA ASP A 75 -4.00 -9.41 -18.02
C ASP A 75 -2.78 -9.73 -17.14
N ALA A 76 -2.60 -8.99 -16.05
CA ALA A 76 -1.55 -9.22 -15.05
C ALA A 76 -1.90 -10.30 -14.01
N GLY A 77 -3.04 -10.98 -14.14
CA GLY A 77 -3.47 -12.04 -13.23
C GLY A 77 -3.73 -11.54 -11.80
N ASP A 78 -4.39 -10.38 -11.66
CA ASP A 78 -4.68 -9.72 -10.37
C ASP A 78 -3.40 -9.28 -9.60
N ASN A 79 -2.23 -9.28 -10.24
CA ASN A 79 -0.98 -8.79 -9.64
C ASN A 79 -0.74 -7.31 -9.96
N LEU A 80 -0.99 -6.45 -8.97
CA LEU A 80 -0.87 -5.00 -9.12
C LEU A 80 0.56 -4.54 -9.47
N ALA A 81 1.60 -5.18 -8.91
CA ALA A 81 2.98 -4.79 -9.18
C ALA A 81 3.34 -5.03 -10.66
N VAL A 82 2.94 -6.18 -11.20
CA VAL A 82 3.12 -6.54 -12.62
C VAL A 82 2.30 -5.61 -13.51
N ALA A 83 1.04 -5.33 -13.14
CA ALA A 83 0.18 -4.40 -13.89
C ALA A 83 0.78 -2.99 -13.97
N LEU A 84 1.54 -2.56 -12.94
CA LEU A 84 2.25 -1.28 -12.92
C LEU A 84 3.64 -1.35 -13.58
N GLY A 85 4.11 -2.54 -13.98
CA GLY A 85 5.45 -2.75 -14.54
C GLY A 85 6.57 -2.61 -13.51
N LEU A 86 6.28 -2.82 -12.22
CA LEU A 86 7.24 -2.75 -11.13
C LEU A 86 7.94 -4.10 -10.96
N SER A 87 9.28 -4.10 -11.00
CA SER A 87 10.07 -5.26 -10.59
C SER A 87 10.28 -5.25 -9.06
N PRO A 88 10.52 -6.41 -8.42
CA PRO A 88 10.81 -6.48 -6.98
C PRO A 88 12.05 -5.69 -6.52
N CYS A 89 12.86 -5.19 -7.46
CA CYS A 89 14.15 -4.54 -7.20
C CYS A 89 14.14 -3.01 -7.41
N ASP A 90 13.11 -2.42 -8.01
CA ASP A 90 13.14 -1.03 -8.47
C ASP A 90 12.65 -0.01 -7.43
N VAL A 91 13.18 -0.04 -6.21
CA VAL A 91 12.88 1.05 -5.24
C VAL A 91 14.11 1.43 -4.41
N GLN A 92 15.14 1.94 -5.10
CA GLN A 92 16.08 2.89 -4.47
C GLN A 92 16.38 4.13 -5.34
N LYS A 93 15.79 4.29 -6.54
CA LYS A 93 16.29 5.30 -7.50
C LYS A 93 15.27 6.26 -8.14
N LYS A 94 14.05 6.43 -7.63
CA LYS A 94 13.07 7.30 -8.31
C LYS A 94 12.23 8.23 -7.44
N GLU A 95 12.79 8.74 -6.33
CA GLU A 95 12.23 9.90 -5.63
C GLU A 95 13.00 11.21 -5.88
N GLU A 96 14.10 11.23 -6.65
CA GLU A 96 14.81 12.49 -6.99
C GLU A 96 14.27 13.21 -8.25
N THR A 97 13.31 12.65 -8.98
CA THR A 97 12.77 13.33 -10.18
C THR A 97 11.26 13.23 -10.26
N CYS A 98 10.58 14.03 -9.46
CA CYS A 98 9.33 14.64 -9.93
C CYS A 98 9.33 16.09 -9.45
N PRO A 99 9.57 17.08 -10.32
CA PRO A 99 9.48 18.49 -9.95
C PRO A 99 8.02 18.78 -9.58
N THR A 100 7.78 18.92 -8.28
CA THR A 100 6.59 19.61 -7.80
C THR A 100 6.65 21.05 -8.30
N LYS A 101 5.76 21.38 -9.24
CA LYS A 101 5.25 22.75 -9.34
C LYS A 101 4.46 23.09 -8.08
#